data_AF-A0AAW2LB00-F1
#
_entry.id   AF-A0AAW2LB00-F1
#
_cell.length_a   1.000
_cell.length_b   1.000
_cell.length_c   1.000
_cell.angle_alpha   90.00
_cell.angle_beta   90.00
_cell.angle_gamma   90.00
#
_symmetry.space_group_name_H-M   'P 1'
#
loop_
_entity.id
_entity.type
_entity.pdbx_description
1 polymer ?
#
loop_
_entity_poly.entity_id
_entity_poly.type
_entity_poly.pdbx_seq_one_letter_code
_entity_poly.pdbx_strand_id
1 'polypeptide(L)'
;MLSPRNLLFKSRISKRKQTRKPNIIKKKQKFESKNQEAVLAKPPQVWGEDEEPDGVAGEGDDGKFNLKGSALSHSHGVQPLGNLYFSSSSINSRDTGLGNLQALTDELILEVLGLLSGTELGVLSTVSKSFYVFCNHEPLWRNIVLETCKDGFLYKGSWRNTCVSAYRNSFDIVGSGIKVRDFYSDYLFQSWLCANLEMKPEWLERDNIVRKREYLLRSLF
;
A
#
# COMPACT_ATOMS: atom_id res chain seq x y z
N MET A 1 -8.43 -23.72 -51.75
CA MET A 1 -9.75 -23.13 -52.06
C MET A 1 -10.51 -22.95 -50.75
N LEU A 2 -10.86 -21.70 -50.41
CA LEU A 2 -12.00 -21.22 -49.59
C LEU A 2 -12.21 -21.85 -48.18
N SER A 3 -12.39 -21.19 -47.04
CA SER A 3 -12.41 -19.79 -46.55
C SER A 3 -12.69 -19.92 -45.03
N PRO A 4 -12.11 -19.10 -44.12
CA PRO A 4 -12.42 -19.16 -42.69
C PRO A 4 -13.65 -18.32 -42.32
N ARG A 5 -14.54 -18.87 -41.48
CA ARG A 5 -15.72 -18.18 -40.95
C ARG A 5 -15.32 -17.15 -39.87
N ASN A 6 -15.50 -15.88 -40.20
CA ASN A 6 -15.44 -14.74 -39.29
C ASN A 6 -16.64 -14.72 -38.33
N LEU A 7 -16.40 -14.67 -37.02
CA LEU A 7 -17.40 -14.28 -36.03
C LEU A 7 -17.17 -12.81 -35.65
N LEU A 8 -18.02 -11.95 -36.21
CA LEU A 8 -18.06 -10.51 -35.98
C LEU A 8 -18.68 -10.18 -34.62
N PHE A 9 -17.87 -9.69 -33.68
CA PHE A 9 -18.36 -8.92 -32.53
C PHE A 9 -18.67 -7.48 -32.99
N LYS A 10 -19.95 -7.15 -33.12
CA LYS A 10 -20.40 -5.78 -33.41
C LYS A 10 -20.37 -4.93 -32.14
N SER A 11 -19.48 -3.94 -32.11
CA SER A 11 -19.48 -2.85 -31.13
C SER A 11 -20.66 -1.91 -31.36
N ARG A 12 -21.40 -1.57 -30.30
CA ARG A 12 -22.41 -0.50 -30.34
C ARG A 12 -21.74 0.82 -29.97
N ILE A 13 -21.51 1.65 -30.98
CA ILE A 13 -21.12 3.05 -30.83
C ILE A 13 -22.41 3.86 -30.60
N SER A 14 -22.60 4.39 -29.39
CA SER A 14 -23.65 5.37 -29.11
C SER A 14 -23.09 6.78 -29.33
N LYS A 15 -23.72 7.53 -30.24
CA LYS A 15 -23.31 8.88 -30.65
C LYS A 15 -23.78 9.93 -29.65
N ARG A 16 -22.81 10.73 -29.18
CA ARG A 16 -22.95 11.95 -28.38
C ARG A 16 -23.73 13.02 -29.17
N LYS A 17 -24.81 13.58 -28.60
CA LYS A 17 -25.43 14.82 -29.07
C LYS A 17 -25.09 15.96 -28.11
N GLN A 18 -24.47 17.01 -28.64
CA GLN A 18 -24.26 18.29 -27.98
C GLN A 18 -25.52 19.15 -28.09
N THR A 19 -26.00 19.71 -26.98
CA THR A 19 -26.89 20.89 -26.99
C THR A 19 -26.56 21.83 -25.84
N ARG A 20 -26.73 23.13 -26.14
CA ARG A 20 -26.13 24.33 -25.55
C ARG A 20 -26.69 24.71 -24.16
N LYS A 21 -25.87 25.42 -23.38
CA LYS A 21 -26.20 26.08 -22.10
C LYS A 21 -27.16 27.27 -22.29
N PRO A 22 -27.98 27.59 -21.28
CA PRO A 22 -28.29 28.98 -20.95
C PRO A 22 -27.86 29.32 -19.50
N ASN A 23 -27.69 30.61 -19.25
CA ASN A 23 -27.08 31.18 -18.05
C ASN A 23 -28.10 32.08 -17.30
N ILE A 24 -28.06 31.98 -15.96
CA ILE A 24 -28.34 33.01 -14.91
C ILE A 24 -29.82 33.40 -14.66
N ILE A 25 -30.25 33.30 -13.38
CA ILE A 25 -30.58 34.43 -12.47
C ILE A 25 -30.79 33.90 -11.04
N LYS A 26 -30.16 34.60 -10.07
CA LYS A 26 -30.20 34.36 -8.63
C LYS A 26 -31.52 34.88 -8.02
N LYS A 27 -32.10 34.15 -7.06
CA LYS A 27 -33.04 34.74 -6.07
C LYS A 27 -32.74 34.19 -4.67
N LYS A 28 -32.38 35.12 -3.79
CA LYS A 28 -32.28 34.96 -2.33
C LYS A 28 -33.66 34.61 -1.76
N GLN A 29 -33.70 33.72 -0.78
CA GLN A 29 -34.72 33.76 0.26
C GLN A 29 -34.05 33.78 1.63
N LYS A 30 -34.50 34.76 2.41
CA LYS A 30 -34.12 35.14 3.77
C LYS A 30 -35.10 34.43 4.70
N PHE A 31 -34.63 33.74 5.73
CA PHE A 31 -35.47 33.45 6.91
C PHE A 31 -34.64 33.64 8.17
N GLU A 32 -35.19 34.46 9.06
CA GLU A 32 -34.61 34.96 10.31
C GLU A 32 -34.71 33.95 11.46
N SER A 33 -33.78 34.13 12.39
CA SER A 33 -33.46 33.34 13.58
C SER A 33 -34.51 33.43 14.70
N LYS A 34 -34.56 32.38 15.54
CA LYS A 34 -34.78 32.54 17.00
C LYS A 34 -33.88 31.58 17.78
N ASN A 35 -33.07 32.18 18.66
CA ASN A 35 -32.20 31.55 19.65
C ASN A 35 -32.99 30.77 20.70
N GLN A 36 -32.45 29.62 21.13
CA GLN A 36 -32.42 29.22 22.54
C GLN A 36 -31.08 28.54 22.84
N GLU A 37 -30.52 28.93 23.97
CA GLU A 37 -29.17 28.66 24.47
C GLU A 37 -29.33 27.78 25.72
N ALA A 38 -28.59 26.67 25.82
CA ALA A 38 -28.09 26.11 27.09
C ALA A 38 -27.17 24.88 26.92
N VAL A 39 -25.87 25.11 27.16
CA VAL A 39 -24.99 24.38 28.10
C VAL A 39 -24.64 22.88 27.86
N LEU A 40 -23.38 22.69 27.43
CA LEU A 40 -22.35 21.75 27.93
C LEU A 40 -22.47 20.22 27.64
N ALA A 41 -21.74 19.78 26.60
CA ALA A 41 -20.76 18.67 26.66
C ALA A 41 -20.03 18.56 25.30
N LYS A 42 -18.71 18.81 25.28
CA LYS A 42 -17.86 18.79 24.07
C LYS A 42 -17.38 17.34 23.80
N PRO A 43 -17.60 16.75 22.61
CA PRO A 43 -16.98 15.48 22.24
C PRO A 43 -15.49 15.66 21.86
N PRO A 44 -14.59 14.68 22.11
CA PRO A 44 -13.15 14.83 21.89
C PRO A 44 -12.81 15.03 20.42
N GLN A 45 -11.90 15.98 20.20
CA GLN A 45 -11.54 16.52 18.89
C GLN A 45 -10.27 15.85 18.37
N VAL A 46 -10.33 15.61 17.07
CA VAL A 46 -9.27 15.19 16.15
C VAL A 46 -8.06 16.11 16.26
N TRP A 47 -6.86 15.55 16.38
CA TRP A 47 -5.60 16.27 16.16
C TRP A 47 -5.12 15.98 14.75
N GLY A 48 -5.39 16.92 13.85
CA GLY A 48 -4.48 17.25 12.76
C GLY A 48 -3.70 18.46 13.23
N GLU A 49 -2.38 18.35 13.26
CA GLU A 49 -1.51 19.50 13.44
C GLU A 49 -0.72 19.66 12.13
N ASP A 50 -0.90 20.84 11.54
CA ASP A 50 -0.10 21.38 10.46
C ASP A 50 1.29 21.71 11.01
N GLU A 51 2.35 21.12 10.44
CA GLU A 51 3.74 21.40 10.78
C GLU A 51 4.20 22.71 10.12
N GLU A 52 4.47 23.73 10.92
CA GLU A 52 5.39 24.83 10.60
C GLU A 52 6.82 24.40 11.00
N PRO A 53 7.85 24.58 10.16
CA PRO A 53 9.19 24.12 10.45
C PRO A 53 9.94 25.16 11.28
N ASP A 54 9.82 25.09 12.61
CA ASP A 54 10.65 25.90 13.51
C ASP A 54 11.96 25.15 13.79
N GLY A 55 13.06 25.72 13.27
CA GLY A 55 14.40 25.16 13.39
C GLY A 55 14.92 25.27 14.81
N VAL A 56 14.83 24.17 15.58
CA VAL A 56 15.57 24.00 16.82
C VAL A 56 16.76 23.09 16.56
N ALA A 57 17.93 23.71 16.38
CA ALA A 57 19.21 23.05 16.46
C ALA A 57 19.44 22.59 17.91
N GLY A 58 19.14 21.32 18.17
CA GLY A 58 19.49 20.61 19.39
C GLY A 58 20.31 19.38 19.03
N GLU A 59 21.60 19.42 19.31
CA GLU A 59 22.48 18.25 19.25
C GLU A 59 22.02 17.20 20.25
N GLY A 60 21.63 16.05 19.73
CA GLY A 60 21.18 14.87 20.45
C GLY A 60 20.52 13.93 19.47
N ASP A 61 21.31 13.13 18.75
CA ASP A 61 20.80 12.02 17.94
C ASP A 61 20.09 11.03 18.87
N ASP A 62 18.77 11.17 18.99
CA ASP A 62 17.91 10.32 19.80
C ASP A 62 17.66 8.97 19.12
N GLY A 63 18.58 8.50 18.27
CA GLY A 63 18.52 7.20 17.63
C GLY A 63 17.24 6.90 16.85
N LYS A 64 16.41 7.92 16.59
CA LYS A 64 15.05 7.79 16.07
C LYS A 64 15.08 7.43 14.59
N PHE A 65 14.36 6.39 14.22
CA PHE A 65 14.24 5.98 12.83
C PHE A 65 13.12 6.76 12.15
N ASN A 66 13.42 7.34 10.99
CA ASN A 66 12.45 8.02 10.13
C ASN A 66 12.00 7.10 8.99
N LEU A 67 10.83 7.41 8.43
CA LEU A 67 10.38 6.80 7.17
C LEU A 67 10.96 7.59 5.99
N LYS A 68 11.23 6.90 4.89
CA LYS A 68 11.62 7.54 3.62
C LYS A 68 10.55 8.54 3.19
N GLY A 69 10.94 9.70 2.66
CA GLY A 69 9.99 10.67 2.10
C GLY A 69 9.15 10.14 0.92
N SER A 70 9.59 9.05 0.28
CA SER A 70 8.85 8.32 -0.76
C SER A 70 7.92 7.22 -0.21
N ALA A 71 7.94 6.98 1.10
CA ALA A 71 7.09 5.98 1.73
C ALA A 71 5.62 6.38 1.53
N LEU A 72 4.89 5.58 0.76
CA LEU A 72 3.46 5.77 0.59
C LEU A 72 2.78 5.67 1.96
N SER A 73 1.84 6.57 2.23
CA SER A 73 1.04 6.55 3.45
C SER A 73 0.32 5.19 3.61
N HIS A 74 0.91 4.32 4.45
CA HIS A 74 0.47 2.99 4.92
C HIS A 74 -0.18 2.08 3.86
N SER A 75 0.55 1.03 3.47
CA SER A 75 0.11 -0.12 2.65
C SER A 75 -1.34 -0.51 2.95
N HIS A 76 -2.27 -0.06 2.10
CA HIS A 76 -3.68 -0.46 2.09
C HIS A 76 -4.45 -0.36 3.41
N GLY A 77 -4.00 0.45 4.40
CA GLY A 77 -4.68 0.54 5.70
C GLY A 77 -4.18 -0.43 6.78
N VAL A 78 -3.11 -1.19 6.52
CA VAL A 78 -2.58 -2.16 7.50
C VAL A 78 -1.96 -1.44 8.70
N GLN A 79 -2.31 -1.91 9.90
CA GLN A 79 -1.79 -1.42 11.17
C GLN A 79 -1.15 -2.55 12.00
N PRO A 80 -0.31 -2.24 12.99
CA PRO A 80 0.20 -3.23 13.95
C PRO A 80 -0.94 -3.95 14.68
N LEU A 81 -0.75 -5.22 15.03
CA LEU A 81 -1.72 -6.03 15.75
C LEU A 81 -2.08 -5.43 17.11
N GLY A 82 -1.11 -4.80 17.78
CA GLY A 82 -1.33 -4.09 19.04
C GLY A 82 -2.41 -3.00 18.97
N ASN A 83 -2.67 -2.41 17.80
CA ASN A 83 -3.71 -1.41 17.65
C ASN A 83 -5.13 -1.99 17.78
N LEU A 84 -5.30 -3.30 17.63
CA LEU A 84 -6.58 -3.98 17.82
C LEU A 84 -7.12 -3.79 19.24
N TYR A 85 -6.26 -3.74 20.26
CA TYR A 85 -6.67 -3.54 21.67
C TYR A 85 -7.30 -2.16 21.94
N PHE A 86 -7.00 -1.17 21.09
CA PHE A 86 -7.54 0.19 21.19
C PHE A 86 -8.69 0.45 20.21
N SER A 87 -8.99 -0.52 19.34
CA SER A 87 -10.06 -0.37 18.37
C SER A 87 -11.43 -0.43 19.05
N SER A 88 -12.38 0.36 18.55
CA SER A 88 -13.77 0.29 19.00
C SER A 88 -14.44 -1.04 18.59
N SER A 89 -13.88 -1.72 17.60
CA SER A 89 -14.29 -3.06 17.16
C SER A 89 -13.29 -4.09 17.69
N SER A 90 -13.79 -5.13 18.39
CA SER A 90 -12.97 -6.29 18.75
C SER A 90 -12.70 -7.24 17.59
N ILE A 91 -13.23 -6.93 16.40
CA ILE A 91 -13.13 -7.75 15.20
C ILE A 91 -12.08 -7.16 14.26
N ASN A 92 -11.09 -7.99 13.90
CA ASN A 92 -10.11 -7.66 12.88
C ASN A 92 -10.70 -7.93 11.48
N SER A 93 -10.66 -6.93 10.59
CA SER A 93 -11.09 -7.08 9.19
C SER A 93 -10.34 -8.19 8.47
N ARG A 94 -9.09 -8.47 8.89
CA ARG A 94 -8.27 -9.58 8.40
C ARG A 94 -9.03 -10.91 8.50
N ASP A 95 -9.57 -11.22 9.67
CA ASP A 95 -10.22 -12.49 10.00
C ASP A 95 -11.53 -12.67 9.22
N THR A 96 -12.41 -11.66 9.29
CA THR A 96 -13.69 -11.70 8.57
C THR A 96 -13.54 -11.78 7.06
N GLY A 97 -12.52 -11.14 6.47
CA GLY A 97 -12.28 -11.20 5.04
C GLY A 97 -11.54 -12.45 4.57
N LEU A 98 -10.86 -13.20 5.45
CA LEU A 98 -10.25 -14.50 5.13
C LEU A 98 -11.21 -15.68 5.32
N GLY A 99 -12.24 -15.51 6.16
CA GLY A 99 -13.20 -16.58 6.46
C GLY A 99 -12.48 -17.78 7.07
N ASN A 100 -12.65 -18.98 6.50
CA ASN A 100 -12.04 -20.19 7.03
C ASN A 100 -10.50 -20.17 7.02
N LEU A 101 -9.88 -19.37 6.16
CA LEU A 101 -8.43 -19.23 6.11
C LEU A 101 -7.87 -18.37 7.25
N GLN A 102 -8.72 -17.75 8.07
CA GLN A 102 -8.29 -16.97 9.24
C GLN A 102 -7.50 -17.83 10.25
N ALA A 103 -7.66 -19.16 10.22
CA ALA A 103 -6.93 -20.08 11.08
C ALA A 103 -5.43 -20.17 10.75
N LEU A 104 -5.03 -19.77 9.54
CA LEU A 104 -3.62 -19.75 9.13
C LEU A 104 -2.95 -18.46 9.62
N THR A 105 -1.64 -18.49 9.83
CA THR A 105 -0.88 -17.25 10.11
C THR A 105 -0.68 -16.44 8.83
N ASP A 106 -0.31 -15.17 8.97
CA ASP A 106 -0.14 -14.28 7.82
C ASP A 106 1.05 -14.70 6.93
N GLU A 107 2.09 -15.29 7.52
CA GLU A 107 3.21 -15.93 6.84
C GLU A 107 2.72 -17.06 5.93
N LEU A 108 1.97 -18.01 6.49
CA LEU A 108 1.48 -19.18 5.76
C LEU A 108 0.52 -18.78 4.64
N ILE A 109 -0.32 -17.77 4.87
CA ILE A 109 -1.17 -17.21 3.82
C ILE A 109 -0.31 -16.69 2.67
N LEU A 110 0.72 -15.89 2.97
CA LEU A 110 1.61 -15.36 1.93
C LEU A 110 2.45 -16.43 1.23
N GLU A 111 2.87 -17.49 1.92
CA GLU A 111 3.53 -18.64 1.30
C GLU A 111 2.62 -19.32 0.28
N VAL A 112 1.36 -19.58 0.65
CA VAL A 112 0.36 -20.16 -0.27
C VAL A 112 0.10 -19.22 -1.46
N LEU A 113 -0.06 -17.92 -1.20
CA LEU A 113 -0.25 -16.92 -2.25
C LEU A 113 0.98 -16.79 -3.17
N GLY A 114 2.18 -17.05 -2.65
CA GLY A 114 3.43 -17.06 -3.42
C GLY A 114 3.50 -18.16 -4.49
N LEU A 115 2.63 -19.17 -4.41
CA LEU A 115 2.53 -20.23 -5.43
C LEU A 115 1.68 -19.81 -6.65
N LEU A 116 0.97 -18.67 -6.55
CA LEU A 116 0.06 -18.20 -7.58
C LEU A 116 0.76 -17.32 -8.61
N SER A 117 0.30 -17.39 -9.87
CA SER A 117 0.71 -16.46 -10.91
C SER A 117 0.17 -15.04 -10.66
N GLY A 118 0.78 -14.04 -11.28
CA GLY A 118 0.31 -12.65 -11.17
C GLY A 118 -1.14 -12.44 -11.62
N THR A 119 -1.62 -13.24 -12.58
CA THR A 119 -3.04 -13.24 -13.00
C THR A 119 -3.97 -13.77 -11.92
N GLU A 120 -3.60 -14.88 -11.28
CA GLU A 120 -4.40 -15.51 -10.21
C GLU A 120 -4.44 -14.62 -8.97
N LEU A 121 -3.31 -14.02 -8.58
CA LEU A 121 -3.26 -13.00 -7.52
C LEU A 121 -4.17 -11.81 -7.84
N GLY A 122 -4.16 -11.35 -9.09
CA GLY A 122 -5.03 -10.28 -9.55
C GLY A 122 -6.51 -10.62 -9.36
N VAL A 123 -6.93 -11.82 -9.76
CA VAL A 123 -8.33 -12.29 -9.58
C VAL A 123 -8.65 -12.46 -8.09
N LEU A 124 -7.78 -13.11 -7.33
CA LEU A 124 -7.99 -13.37 -5.91
C LEU A 124 -8.10 -12.10 -5.08
N SER A 125 -7.36 -11.05 -5.46
CA SER A 125 -7.44 -9.72 -4.82
C SER A 125 -8.85 -9.09 -4.88
N THR A 126 -9.74 -9.58 -5.74
CA THR A 126 -11.11 -9.10 -5.89
C THR A 126 -12.13 -9.82 -5.02
N VAL A 127 -11.74 -10.91 -4.33
CA VAL A 127 -12.65 -11.77 -3.56
C VAL A 127 -13.07 -11.13 -2.24
N SER A 128 -12.14 -10.49 -1.52
CA SER A 128 -12.43 -9.84 -0.24
C SER A 128 -11.45 -8.70 0.04
N LYS A 129 -11.77 -7.86 1.04
CA LYS A 129 -10.87 -6.80 1.50
C LYS A 129 -9.54 -7.37 2.05
N SER A 130 -9.58 -8.50 2.73
CA SER A 130 -8.37 -9.14 3.24
C SER A 130 -7.51 -9.67 2.10
N PHE A 131 -8.10 -10.38 1.14
CA PHE A 131 -7.36 -10.83 -0.03
C PHE A 131 -6.83 -9.68 -0.87
N TYR A 132 -7.56 -8.56 -0.94
CA TYR A 132 -7.04 -7.34 -1.55
C TYR A 132 -5.74 -6.91 -0.87
N VAL A 133 -5.69 -6.85 0.46
CA VAL A 133 -4.47 -6.49 1.20
C VAL A 133 -3.35 -7.50 0.96
N PHE A 134 -3.60 -8.79 1.19
CA PHE A 134 -2.58 -9.84 1.05
C PHE A 134 -2.03 -9.94 -0.38
N CYS A 135 -2.90 -9.93 -1.39
CA CYS A 135 -2.47 -10.06 -2.78
C CYS A 135 -1.73 -8.81 -3.29
N ASN A 136 -1.82 -7.66 -2.62
CA ASN A 136 -1.02 -6.48 -2.95
C ASN A 136 0.29 -6.39 -2.14
N HIS A 137 0.66 -7.43 -1.39
CA HIS A 137 1.94 -7.47 -0.68
C HIS A 137 3.13 -7.45 -1.66
N GLU A 138 3.96 -6.41 -1.57
CA GLU A 138 5.03 -6.10 -2.54
C GLU A 138 6.01 -7.26 -2.81
N PRO A 139 6.48 -8.04 -1.81
CA PRO A 139 7.32 -9.21 -2.05
C PRO A 139 6.75 -10.26 -3.02
N LEU A 140 5.43 -10.47 -3.06
CA LEU A 140 4.81 -11.43 -4.00
C LEU A 140 5.10 -11.03 -5.45
N TRP A 141 4.83 -9.76 -5.77
CA TRP A 141 5.03 -9.21 -7.11
C TRP A 141 6.51 -9.09 -7.47
N ARG A 142 7.37 -8.80 -6.49
CA ARG A 142 8.83 -8.78 -6.69
C ARG A 142 9.30 -10.14 -7.18
N ASN A 143 8.92 -11.22 -6.49
CA ASN A 143 9.36 -12.57 -6.84
C ASN A 143 8.90 -12.95 -8.25
N ILE A 144 7.64 -12.67 -8.59
CA ILE A 144 7.11 -12.89 -9.95
C ILE A 144 7.96 -12.14 -10.99
N VAL A 145 8.22 -10.85 -10.79
CA VAL A 145 9.03 -10.05 -11.73
C VAL A 145 10.45 -10.60 -11.87
N LEU A 146 11.09 -10.98 -10.77
CA LEU A 146 12.46 -11.52 -10.80
C LEU A 146 12.53 -12.87 -11.52
N GLU A 147 11.49 -13.70 -11.41
CA GLU A 147 11.42 -14.98 -12.10
C GLU A 147 11.11 -14.83 -13.59
N THR A 148 10.23 -13.88 -13.94
CA THR A 148 9.71 -13.74 -15.31
C THR A 148 10.55 -12.82 -16.19
N CYS A 149 11.15 -11.78 -15.63
CA CYS A 149 11.86 -10.72 -16.37
C CYS A 149 13.38 -10.91 -16.33
N LYS A 150 13.89 -12.01 -16.89
CA LYS A 150 15.31 -12.36 -16.89
C LYS A 150 16.19 -11.37 -17.66
N ASP A 151 15.63 -10.74 -18.70
CA ASP A 151 16.33 -9.75 -19.53
C ASP A 151 16.32 -8.33 -18.93
N GLY A 152 15.84 -8.20 -17.69
CA GLY A 152 15.75 -6.95 -16.94
C GLY A 152 14.33 -6.40 -16.85
N PHE A 153 14.14 -5.42 -15.96
CA PHE A 153 12.88 -4.72 -15.75
C PHE A 153 13.15 -3.25 -15.39
N LEU A 154 12.18 -2.38 -15.69
CA LEU A 154 12.19 -0.98 -15.26
C LEU A 154 11.21 -0.81 -14.10
N TYR A 155 11.72 -0.49 -12.91
CA TYR A 155 10.88 -0.28 -11.73
C TYR A 155 9.91 0.89 -11.91
N LYS A 156 8.62 0.67 -11.62
CA LYS A 156 7.51 1.64 -11.79
C LYS A 156 6.85 2.03 -10.47
N GLY A 157 7.66 2.39 -9.48
CA GLY A 157 7.20 2.88 -8.17
C GLY A 157 6.69 1.79 -7.21
N SER A 158 6.16 0.68 -7.73
CA SER A 158 5.84 -0.54 -6.97
C SER A 158 6.15 -1.80 -7.78
N TRP A 159 6.34 -2.93 -7.11
CA TRP A 159 6.58 -4.21 -7.76
C TRP A 159 5.37 -4.69 -8.55
N ARG A 160 4.16 -4.47 -8.03
CA ARG A 160 2.93 -4.76 -8.77
C ARG A 160 2.85 -3.99 -10.08
N ASN A 161 3.13 -2.69 -10.05
CA ASN A 161 3.11 -1.84 -11.25
C ASN A 161 4.19 -2.26 -12.24
N THR A 162 5.38 -2.59 -11.73
CA THR A 162 6.50 -3.11 -12.52
C THR A 162 6.10 -4.41 -13.24
N CYS A 163 5.44 -5.32 -12.52
CA CYS A 163 4.90 -6.55 -13.08
C CYS A 163 3.88 -6.28 -14.17
N VAL A 164 2.87 -5.43 -13.90
CA VAL A 164 1.82 -5.10 -14.87
C VAL A 164 2.40 -4.44 -16.12
N SER A 165 3.35 -3.50 -15.96
CA SER A 165 4.03 -2.85 -17.09
C SER A 165 4.85 -3.82 -17.93
N ALA A 166 5.48 -4.83 -17.32
CA ALA A 166 6.23 -5.86 -18.04
C ALA A 166 5.31 -6.67 -18.97
N TYR A 167 4.06 -6.95 -18.57
CA TYR A 167 3.08 -7.65 -19.40
C TYR A 167 2.28 -6.73 -20.33
N ARG A 168 2.03 -5.48 -19.92
CA ARG A 168 1.20 -4.51 -20.64
C ARG A 168 1.81 -3.11 -20.60
N ASN A 169 2.55 -2.77 -21.64
CA ASN A 169 3.34 -1.53 -21.72
C ASN A 169 2.50 -0.23 -21.80
N SER A 170 1.18 -0.32 -21.99
CA SER A 170 0.29 0.83 -22.26
C SER A 170 -0.77 1.09 -21.18
N PHE A 171 -0.66 0.46 -20.00
CA PHE A 171 -1.64 0.65 -18.94
C PHE A 171 -1.30 1.88 -18.09
N ASP A 172 -2.19 2.88 -18.07
CA ASP A 172 -2.13 3.96 -17.09
C ASP A 172 -2.41 3.37 -15.70
N ILE A 173 -1.36 3.36 -14.89
CA ILE A 173 -1.44 2.90 -13.51
C ILE A 173 -2.20 3.96 -12.70
N VAL A 174 -3.40 3.61 -12.24
CA VAL A 174 -4.19 4.48 -11.37
C VAL A 174 -3.59 4.45 -9.96
N GLY A 175 -3.14 5.62 -9.47
CA GLY A 175 -2.26 5.78 -8.33
C GLY A 175 -2.88 5.71 -6.93
N SER A 176 -4.16 5.34 -6.78
CA SER A 176 -4.79 5.24 -5.44
C SER A 176 -5.35 3.85 -5.18
N GLY A 177 -4.65 3.08 -4.36
CA GLY A 177 -5.14 1.83 -3.80
C GLY A 177 -6.29 2.05 -2.81
N ILE A 178 -7.08 1.01 -2.58
CA ILE A 178 -8.13 1.02 -1.56
C ILE A 178 -7.46 0.93 -0.17
N LYS A 179 -7.92 1.75 0.78
CA LYS A 179 -7.53 1.65 2.19
C LYS A 179 -8.60 0.86 2.94
N VAL A 180 -8.21 -0.27 3.51
CA VAL A 180 -9.04 -1.14 4.34
C VAL A 180 -8.95 -0.66 5.79
N ARG A 181 -10.09 -0.47 6.43
CA ARG A 181 -10.15 -0.07 7.85
C ARG A 181 -10.05 -1.30 8.75
N ASP A 182 -9.57 -1.09 9.96
CA ASP A 182 -9.53 -2.10 11.03
C ASP A 182 -8.83 -3.40 10.60
N PHE A 183 -7.79 -3.27 9.77
CA PHE A 183 -6.97 -4.40 9.31
C PHE A 183 -5.65 -4.40 10.06
N TYR A 184 -5.46 -5.40 10.92
CA TYR A 184 -4.30 -5.48 11.79
C TYR A 184 -3.47 -6.74 11.51
N SER A 185 -2.17 -6.55 11.28
CA SER A 185 -1.22 -7.63 11.01
C SER A 185 0.21 -7.12 11.26
N ASP A 186 0.88 -7.68 12.27
CA ASP A 186 2.28 -7.34 12.54
C ASP A 186 3.19 -7.77 11.40
N TYR A 187 2.95 -8.93 10.79
CA TYR A 187 3.78 -9.43 9.70
C TYR A 187 3.76 -8.50 8.48
N LEU A 188 2.56 -8.14 8.02
CA LEU A 188 2.40 -7.25 6.86
C LEU A 188 2.89 -5.84 7.17
N PHE A 189 2.60 -5.34 8.38
CA PHE A 189 3.06 -4.02 8.82
C PHE A 189 4.59 -3.97 8.92
N GLN A 190 5.23 -4.97 9.53
CA GLN A 190 6.68 -5.04 9.67
C GLN A 190 7.37 -5.12 8.32
N SER A 191 6.89 -5.96 7.40
CA SER A 191 7.40 -6.03 6.02
C SER A 191 7.38 -4.65 5.35
N TRP A 192 6.27 -3.93 5.46
CA TRP A 192 6.17 -2.56 4.95
C TRP A 192 7.10 -1.59 5.69
N LEU A 193 7.14 -1.62 7.02
CA LEU A 193 7.95 -0.73 7.84
C LEU A 193 9.44 -0.89 7.52
N CYS A 194 9.94 -2.12 7.50
CA CYS A 194 11.34 -2.41 7.18
C CYS A 194 11.71 -1.99 5.75
N ALA A 195 10.79 -2.07 4.78
CA ALA A 195 11.04 -1.60 3.43
C ALA A 195 11.12 -0.05 3.33
N ASN A 196 10.39 0.64 4.20
CA ASN A 196 10.22 2.09 4.18
C ASN A 196 11.04 2.85 5.23
N LEU A 197 11.76 2.15 6.10
CA LEU A 197 12.68 2.76 7.06
C LEU A 197 13.86 3.42 6.33
N GLU A 198 14.20 4.63 6.72
CA GLU A 198 15.40 5.31 6.26
C GLU A 198 16.64 4.62 6.85
N MET A 199 17.65 4.37 6.00
CA MET A 199 18.92 3.83 6.47
C MET A 199 19.71 4.96 7.12
N LYS A 200 20.16 4.70 8.34
CA LYS A 200 21.04 5.60 9.07
C LYS A 200 22.31 5.89 8.26
N PRO A 201 22.76 7.16 8.13
CA PRO A 201 23.91 7.50 7.32
C PRO A 201 25.18 6.79 7.83
N GLU A 202 25.30 6.58 9.14
CA GLU A 202 26.42 5.87 9.77
C GLU A 202 26.51 4.41 9.30
N TRP A 203 25.39 3.79 8.90
CA TRP A 203 25.36 2.41 8.38
C TRP A 203 25.75 2.31 6.91
N LEU A 204 25.74 3.43 6.19
CA LEU A 204 26.16 3.51 4.79
C LEU A 204 27.66 3.79 4.66
N GLU A 205 28.33 4.17 5.75
CA GLU A 205 29.76 4.38 5.76
C GLU A 205 30.51 3.08 5.43
N ARG A 206 31.61 3.21 4.68
CA ARG A 206 32.45 2.04 4.38
C ARG A 206 33.09 1.54 5.66
N ASP A 207 32.81 0.28 5.97
CA ASP A 207 33.49 -0.46 7.02
C ASP A 207 35.00 -0.56 6.68
N ASN A 208 35.80 0.25 7.37
CA ASN A 208 37.26 0.28 7.25
C ASN A 208 37.96 -0.69 8.21
N ILE A 209 37.22 -1.60 8.86
CA ILE A 209 37.82 -2.60 9.73
C ILE A 209 38.69 -3.56 8.89
N VAL A 210 39.99 -3.51 9.13
CA VAL A 210 40.96 -4.41 8.50
C VAL A 210 40.67 -5.84 8.96
N ARG A 211 40.08 -6.66 8.09
CA ARG A 211 39.89 -8.09 8.33
C ARG A 211 41.25 -8.79 8.29
N LYS A 212 41.90 -8.96 9.44
CA LYS A 212 43.17 -9.70 9.54
C LYS A 212 42.93 -11.18 9.24
N ARG A 213 43.59 -11.70 8.19
CA ARG A 213 43.59 -13.13 7.81
C ARG A 213 44.54 -14.01 8.64
N GLU A 214 45.14 -13.48 9.70
CA GLU A 214 46.37 -14.07 10.27
C GLU A 214 46.20 -15.11 11.40
N TYR A 215 44.99 -15.61 11.68
CA TYR A 215 44.79 -16.56 12.79
C TYR A 215 44.72 -18.05 12.41
N LEU A 216 45.12 -18.45 11.20
CA LEU A 216 45.04 -19.86 10.75
C LEU A 216 46.38 -20.62 10.60
N LEU A 217 47.55 -20.03 10.93
CA LEU A 217 48.84 -20.71 10.73
C LEU A 217 49.85 -20.54 11.88
N ARG A 218 49.41 -20.66 13.14
CA ARG A 218 50.34 -20.76 14.30
C ARG A 218 49.92 -21.80 15.35
N SER A 219 49.56 -23.01 14.91
CA SER A 219 49.46 -24.17 15.81
C SER A 219 50.02 -25.47 15.22
N LEU A 220 50.95 -25.39 14.27
CA LEU A 220 51.72 -26.53 13.80
C LEU A 220 53.19 -26.13 13.75
N PHE A 221 53.83 -26.10 14.92
CA PHE A 221 55.23 -26.46 15.16
C PHE A 221 55.40 -26.73 16.66
#